data_AF-A0A7C4EZB7-F1
#
_entry.id   AF-A0A7C4EZB7-F1
#
_cell.length_a   1.000
_cell.length_b   1.000
_cell.length_c   1.000
_cell.angle_alpha   90.00
_cell.angle_beta   90.00
_cell.angle_gamma   90.00
#
_symmetry.space_group_name_H-M   'P 1'
#
loop_
_entity.id
_entity.type
_entity.pdbx_description
1 polymer ?
#
loop_
_entity_poly.entity_id
_entity_poly.type
_entity_poly.pdbx_seq_one_letter_code
_entity_poly.pdbx_strand_id
1 'polypeptide(L)'
;MMKRQLMLLLVSSSLLFSGLAQAQGQGDSESLFDIVNKLDTSAASLRRGDSESAKANIGQAFQEYLISFSFGVAEKDPSLDNRIKDRFAVVYQSPSESDILSLRSDVVRAASLIGVHLPPLFEYSLFIIMGIAFAAAFFVNLVSKKMVNWELVKQNKAKIDAFQKEYREAMKKRDMKLVHKLQLQQPEINKLMMQNTSQNMKPTLIYMVPLFVLWIALGQIFKGWVVAWLPFIRIDLPFIGPLVVFGVGWWYFITYLGFSQILRKVIIGD
;
A
#
# COMPACT_ATOMS: atom_id res chain seq x y z
N MET A 1 -36.46 16.24 45.80
CA MET A 1 -35.21 15.43 45.82
C MET A 1 -35.31 14.09 45.07
N MET A 2 -36.49 13.47 44.85
CA MET A 2 -36.60 12.14 44.21
C MET A 2 -36.32 12.06 42.70
N LYS A 3 -36.38 13.15 41.92
CA LYS A 3 -36.12 13.11 40.46
C LYS A 3 -34.64 12.98 40.08
N ARG A 4 -33.71 13.33 40.98
CA ARG A 4 -32.26 13.28 40.72
C ARG A 4 -31.66 11.88 40.94
N GLN A 5 -32.27 11.05 41.78
CA GLN A 5 -31.80 9.68 42.04
C GLN A 5 -32.29 8.67 40.99
N LEU A 6 -33.47 8.88 40.40
CA LEU A 6 -33.96 8.02 39.31
C LEU A 6 -33.15 8.18 38.01
N MET A 7 -32.63 9.40 37.76
CA MET A 7 -31.81 9.70 36.57
C MET A 7 -30.37 9.19 36.71
N LEU A 8 -29.88 9.01 37.95
CA LEU A 8 -28.56 8.43 38.23
C LEU A 8 -28.55 6.90 38.14
N LEU A 9 -29.71 6.24 38.29
CA LEU A 9 -29.87 4.80 38.10
C LEU A 9 -30.02 4.37 36.63
N LEU A 10 -30.46 5.28 35.74
CA LEU A 10 -30.58 5.02 34.30
C LEU A 10 -29.28 5.28 33.51
N VAL A 11 -28.32 5.99 34.10
CA VAL A 11 -27.01 6.27 33.48
C VAL A 11 -25.95 5.23 33.89
N SER A 12 -26.18 4.47 34.97
CA SER A 12 -25.26 3.41 35.39
C SER A 12 -25.53 2.05 34.75
N SER A 13 -26.74 1.78 34.23
CA SER A 13 -27.06 0.51 33.56
C SER A 13 -26.61 0.45 32.10
N SER A 14 -26.35 1.58 31.46
CA SER A 14 -25.93 1.67 30.05
C SER A 14 -24.42 1.67 29.85
N LEU A 15 -23.63 1.91 30.91
CA LEU A 15 -22.16 1.93 30.83
C LEU A 15 -21.51 0.57 31.12
N LEU A 16 -22.23 -0.36 31.74
CA LEU A 16 -21.69 -1.71 32.02
C LEU A 16 -21.90 -2.69 30.86
N PHE A 17 -22.87 -2.44 29.97
CA PHE A 17 -23.14 -3.32 28.82
C PHE A 17 -22.37 -2.90 27.54
N SER A 18 -22.03 -1.62 27.41
CA SER A 18 -21.25 -1.13 26.26
C SER A 18 -19.75 -1.35 26.39
N GLY A 19 -19.21 -1.41 27.61
CA GLY A 19 -17.78 -1.63 27.84
C GLY A 19 -17.30 -3.06 27.55
N LEU A 20 -18.13 -4.08 27.83
CA LEU A 20 -17.80 -5.48 27.56
C LEU A 20 -18.01 -5.85 26.08
N ALA A 21 -19.08 -5.35 25.44
CA ALA A 21 -19.33 -5.60 24.02
C ALA A 21 -18.31 -4.90 23.10
N GLN A 22 -17.83 -3.70 23.48
CA GLN A 22 -16.77 -3.01 22.73
C GLN A 22 -15.39 -3.65 22.94
N ALA A 23 -15.09 -4.14 24.14
CA ALA A 23 -13.83 -4.84 24.41
C ALA A 23 -13.76 -6.21 23.70
N GLN A 24 -14.88 -6.96 23.68
CA GLN A 24 -14.96 -8.25 22.99
C GLN A 24 -15.02 -8.09 21.47
N GLY A 25 -15.80 -7.13 20.96
CA GLY A 25 -15.85 -6.84 19.52
C GLY A 25 -14.52 -6.34 18.94
N GLN A 26 -13.71 -5.61 19.73
CA GLN A 26 -12.38 -5.19 19.30
C GLN A 26 -11.38 -6.36 19.26
N GLY A 27 -11.41 -7.25 20.25
CA GLY A 27 -10.59 -8.47 20.28
C GLY A 27 -10.93 -9.42 19.13
N ASP A 28 -12.23 -9.65 18.89
CA ASP A 28 -12.68 -10.53 17.81
C ASP A 28 -12.33 -9.93 16.44
N SER A 29 -12.41 -8.61 16.26
CA SER A 29 -11.94 -7.94 15.03
C SER A 29 -10.43 -8.08 14.79
N GLU A 30 -9.62 -8.06 15.85
CA GLU A 30 -8.17 -8.32 15.77
C GLU A 30 -7.88 -9.79 15.41
N SER A 31 -8.58 -10.74 16.03
CA SER A 31 -8.48 -12.17 15.67
C SER A 31 -8.90 -12.43 14.22
N LEU A 32 -9.95 -11.76 13.73
CA LEU A 32 -10.36 -11.85 12.32
C LEU A 32 -9.27 -11.33 11.39
N PHE A 33 -8.69 -10.18 11.73
CA PHE A 33 -7.56 -9.61 10.98
C PHE A 33 -6.40 -10.60 10.93
N ASP A 34 -6.03 -11.21 12.05
CA ASP A 34 -4.92 -12.16 12.12
C ASP A 34 -5.15 -13.39 11.24
N ILE A 35 -6.36 -13.96 11.26
CA ILE A 35 -6.72 -15.09 10.39
C ILE A 35 -6.59 -14.71 8.93
N VAL A 36 -7.20 -13.59 8.54
CA VAL A 36 -7.19 -13.11 7.15
C VAL A 36 -5.77 -12.81 6.67
N ASN A 37 -4.98 -12.13 7.51
CA ASN A 37 -3.60 -11.77 7.21
C ASN A 37 -2.69 -13.00 7.07
N LYS A 38 -2.88 -14.03 7.91
CA LYS A 38 -2.16 -15.32 7.80
C LYS A 38 -2.54 -16.06 6.52
N LEU A 39 -3.81 -16.05 6.13
CA LEU A 39 -4.25 -16.64 4.85
C LEU A 39 -3.71 -15.87 3.64
N ASP A 40 -3.72 -14.53 3.68
CA ASP A 40 -3.12 -13.73 2.60
C ASP A 40 -1.60 -13.95 2.51
N THR A 41 -0.93 -14.09 3.67
CA THR A 41 0.51 -14.40 3.74
C THR A 41 0.82 -15.80 3.23
N SER A 42 -0.04 -16.80 3.51
CA SER A 42 0.18 -18.16 3.03
C SER A 42 0.07 -18.26 1.51
N ALA A 43 -0.95 -17.63 0.90
CA ALA A 43 -1.07 -17.53 -0.54
C ALA A 43 0.12 -16.78 -1.17
N ALA A 44 0.62 -15.71 -0.53
CA ALA A 44 1.83 -15.03 -0.96
C ALA A 44 3.08 -15.93 -0.87
N SER A 45 3.23 -16.71 0.20
CA SER A 45 4.36 -17.65 0.36
C SER A 45 4.34 -18.76 -0.68
N LEU A 46 3.17 -19.30 -1.04
CA LEU A 46 3.04 -20.26 -2.15
C LEU A 46 3.56 -19.69 -3.47
N ARG A 47 3.21 -18.45 -3.80
CA ARG A 47 3.72 -17.79 -5.02
C ARG A 47 5.23 -17.58 -4.99
N ARG A 48 5.85 -17.49 -3.81
CA ARG A 48 7.31 -17.45 -3.64
C ARG A 48 7.97 -18.84 -3.71
N GLY A 49 7.19 -19.92 -3.76
CA GLY A 49 7.69 -21.30 -3.71
C GLY A 49 7.95 -21.82 -2.29
N ASP A 50 7.47 -21.13 -1.25
CA ASP A 50 7.66 -21.50 0.15
C ASP A 50 6.40 -22.14 0.74
N SER A 51 6.23 -23.44 0.46
CA SER A 51 5.09 -24.23 0.92
C SER A 51 5.09 -24.50 2.43
N GLU A 52 6.25 -24.52 3.08
CA GLU A 52 6.36 -24.77 4.53
C GLU A 52 5.85 -23.58 5.33
N SER A 53 6.28 -22.36 4.96
CA SER A 53 5.72 -21.14 5.57
C SER A 53 4.24 -20.97 5.26
N ALA A 54 3.77 -21.41 4.08
CA ALA A 54 2.35 -21.39 3.76
C ALA A 54 1.55 -22.28 4.72
N LYS A 55 1.97 -23.53 4.94
CA LYS A 55 1.33 -24.46 5.87
C LYS A 55 1.36 -23.97 7.31
N ALA A 56 2.48 -23.41 7.76
CA ALA A 56 2.59 -22.86 9.11
C ALA A 56 1.56 -21.74 9.35
N ASN A 57 1.42 -20.81 8.39
CA ASN A 57 0.44 -19.74 8.46
C ASN A 57 -1.00 -20.25 8.40
N ILE A 58 -1.31 -21.25 7.56
CA ILE A 58 -2.63 -21.89 7.48
C ILE A 58 -2.97 -22.57 8.82
N GLY A 59 -2.01 -23.27 9.42
CA GLY A 59 -2.20 -23.92 10.72
C GLY A 59 -2.49 -22.92 11.83
N GLN A 60 -1.73 -21.81 11.89
CA GLN A 60 -1.99 -20.74 12.86
C GLN A 60 -3.34 -20.04 12.63
N ALA A 61 -3.73 -19.82 11.37
CA ALA A 61 -5.03 -19.28 11.02
C ALA A 61 -6.17 -20.21 11.47
N PHE A 62 -5.97 -21.53 11.32
CA PHE A 62 -6.97 -22.51 11.74
C PHE A 62 -7.14 -22.54 13.26
N GLN A 63 -6.03 -22.52 14.01
CA GLN A 63 -6.09 -22.48 15.48
C GLN A 63 -6.84 -21.23 15.98
N GLU A 64 -6.53 -20.06 15.40
CA GLU A 64 -7.21 -18.81 15.76
C GLU A 64 -8.71 -18.86 15.41
N TYR A 65 -9.08 -19.45 14.27
CA TYR A 65 -10.48 -19.66 13.92
C TYR A 65 -11.21 -20.55 14.93
N LEU A 66 -10.59 -21.65 15.36
CA LEU A 66 -11.17 -22.57 16.33
C LEU A 66 -11.40 -21.91 17.69
N ILE A 67 -10.47 -21.05 18.13
CA ILE A 67 -10.53 -20.37 19.43
C ILE A 67 -11.55 -19.24 19.41
N SER A 68 -11.51 -18.40 18.38
CA SER A 68 -12.17 -17.08 18.42
C SER A 68 -13.50 -17.05 17.65
N PHE A 69 -13.73 -17.97 16.70
CA PHE A 69 -14.90 -17.92 15.81
C PHE A 69 -15.76 -19.18 15.81
N SER A 70 -15.15 -20.36 15.89
CA SER A 70 -15.85 -21.61 15.62
C SER A 70 -17.10 -21.83 16.49
N PHE A 71 -17.03 -21.48 17.78
CA PHE A 71 -18.18 -21.59 18.67
C PHE A 71 -19.35 -20.71 18.24
N GLY A 72 -19.11 -19.41 18.03
CA GLY A 72 -20.17 -18.46 17.65
C GLY A 72 -20.72 -18.73 16.25
N VAL A 73 -19.88 -19.19 15.33
CA VAL A 73 -20.31 -19.56 13.98
C VAL A 73 -21.14 -20.83 14.02
N ALA A 74 -20.71 -21.85 14.78
CA ALA A 74 -21.45 -23.10 14.92
C ALA A 74 -22.83 -22.89 15.57
N GLU A 75 -22.98 -21.93 16.47
CA GLU A 75 -24.28 -21.59 17.08
C GLU A 75 -25.27 -21.05 16.04
N LYS A 76 -24.80 -20.24 15.07
CA LYS A 76 -25.66 -19.61 14.05
C LYS A 76 -25.82 -20.46 12.78
N ASP A 77 -24.74 -21.07 12.31
CA ASP A 77 -24.69 -21.90 11.12
C ASP A 77 -23.65 -23.04 11.30
N PRO A 78 -24.08 -24.20 11.84
CA PRO A 78 -23.23 -25.37 12.00
C PRO A 78 -22.67 -25.91 10.68
N SER A 79 -23.41 -25.74 9.58
CA SER A 79 -23.01 -26.26 8.26
C SER A 79 -21.83 -25.47 7.69
N LEU A 80 -21.84 -24.16 7.89
CA LEU A 80 -20.76 -23.27 7.50
C LEU A 80 -19.49 -23.51 8.31
N ASP A 81 -19.60 -23.66 9.63
CA ASP A 81 -18.46 -23.92 10.50
C ASP A 81 -17.76 -25.24 10.16
N ASN A 82 -18.52 -26.33 9.97
CA ASN A 82 -17.98 -27.61 9.54
C ASN A 82 -17.30 -27.51 8.16
N ARG A 83 -17.93 -26.82 7.20
CA ARG A 83 -17.33 -26.58 5.89
C ARG A 83 -15.99 -25.86 6.02
N ILE A 84 -15.91 -24.83 6.86
CA ILE A 84 -14.66 -24.07 7.06
C ILE A 84 -13.57 -24.97 7.66
N LYS A 85 -13.91 -25.77 8.69
CA LYS A 85 -12.97 -26.74 9.29
C LYS A 85 -12.44 -27.75 8.28
N ASP A 86 -13.32 -28.34 7.48
CA ASP A 86 -12.93 -29.30 6.44
C ASP A 86 -12.03 -28.64 5.39
N ARG A 87 -12.37 -27.42 4.98
CA ARG A 87 -11.55 -26.66 4.02
C ARG A 87 -10.19 -26.29 4.59
N PHE A 88 -10.09 -25.94 5.87
CA PHE A 88 -8.80 -25.75 6.53
C PHE A 88 -7.95 -27.03 6.48
N ALA A 89 -8.55 -28.20 6.72
CA ALA A 89 -7.84 -29.48 6.65
C ALA A 89 -7.32 -29.78 5.24
N VAL A 90 -8.15 -29.55 4.21
CA VAL A 90 -7.76 -29.74 2.80
C VAL A 90 -6.63 -28.79 2.39
N VAL A 91 -6.80 -27.49 2.69
CA VAL A 91 -5.82 -26.45 2.34
C VAL A 91 -4.50 -26.64 3.09
N TYR A 92 -4.53 -27.17 4.31
CA TYR A 92 -3.31 -27.51 5.05
C TYR A 92 -2.53 -28.67 4.42
N GLN A 93 -3.21 -29.70 3.89
CA GLN A 93 -2.57 -30.84 3.25
C GLN A 93 -1.99 -30.49 1.88
N SER A 94 -2.79 -29.83 1.04
CA SER A 94 -2.43 -29.43 -0.32
C SER A 94 -2.73 -27.94 -0.53
N PRO A 95 -1.80 -27.05 -0.16
CA PRO A 95 -2.05 -25.61 -0.21
C PRO A 95 -2.07 -25.11 -1.66
N SER A 96 -3.24 -24.63 -2.09
CA SER A 96 -3.47 -23.99 -3.39
C SER A 96 -3.92 -22.54 -3.18
N GLU A 97 -3.47 -21.64 -4.05
CA GLU A 97 -3.80 -20.21 -3.94
C GLU A 97 -5.31 -19.96 -4.04
N SER A 98 -5.99 -20.59 -5.01
CA SER A 98 -7.44 -20.47 -5.19
C SER A 98 -8.20 -20.89 -3.93
N ASP A 99 -7.72 -21.94 -3.28
CA ASP A 99 -8.40 -22.58 -2.16
C ASP A 99 -8.20 -21.76 -0.89
N ILE A 100 -7.01 -21.15 -0.72
CA ILE A 100 -6.72 -20.20 0.36
C ILE A 100 -7.57 -18.94 0.23
N LEU A 101 -7.65 -18.35 -0.97
CA LEU A 101 -8.42 -17.11 -1.19
C LEU A 101 -9.93 -17.32 -1.00
N SER A 102 -10.44 -18.46 -1.43
CA SER A 102 -11.84 -18.81 -1.21
C SER A 102 -12.11 -19.20 0.25
N LEU A 103 -11.16 -19.82 0.96
CA LEU A 103 -11.26 -20.07 2.40
C LEU A 103 -11.29 -18.76 3.19
N ARG A 104 -10.43 -17.80 2.83
CA ARG A 104 -10.45 -16.43 3.38
C ARG A 104 -11.83 -15.79 3.23
N SER A 105 -12.47 -15.92 2.07
CA SER A 105 -13.82 -15.38 1.85
C SER A 105 -14.89 -16.03 2.72
N ASP A 106 -14.78 -17.35 2.95
CA ASP A 106 -15.69 -18.09 3.83
C ASP A 106 -15.53 -17.67 5.29
N VAL A 107 -14.28 -17.47 5.76
CA VAL A 107 -13.99 -17.00 7.13
C VAL A 107 -14.54 -15.60 7.37
N VAL A 108 -14.33 -14.66 6.44
CA VAL A 108 -14.89 -13.30 6.56
C VAL A 108 -16.42 -13.34 6.60
N ARG A 109 -17.04 -14.20 5.79
CA ARG A 109 -18.50 -14.40 5.83
C ARG A 109 -18.94 -14.95 7.18
N ALA A 110 -18.25 -15.97 7.70
CA ALA A 110 -18.56 -16.56 9.00
C ALA A 110 -18.45 -15.53 10.14
N ALA A 111 -17.39 -14.73 10.15
CA ALA A 111 -17.22 -13.65 11.11
C ALA A 111 -18.34 -12.60 11.02
N SER A 112 -18.76 -12.24 9.79
CA SER A 112 -19.87 -11.30 9.60
C SER A 112 -21.21 -11.83 10.15
N LEU A 113 -21.43 -13.14 10.14
CA LEU A 113 -22.65 -13.74 10.73
C LEU A 113 -22.70 -13.57 12.23
N ILE A 114 -21.55 -13.61 12.91
CA ILE A 114 -21.47 -13.41 14.36
C ILE A 114 -21.36 -11.93 14.75
N GLY A 115 -21.40 -11.01 13.78
CA GLY A 115 -21.34 -9.56 14.00
C GLY A 115 -19.92 -9.00 14.11
N VAL A 116 -18.91 -9.80 13.71
CA VAL A 116 -17.50 -9.38 13.70
C VAL A 116 -17.14 -8.91 12.30
N HIS A 117 -16.59 -7.70 12.21
CA HIS A 117 -16.17 -7.08 10.96
C HIS A 117 -14.67 -6.82 10.98
N LEU A 118 -14.05 -6.71 9.80
CA LEU A 118 -12.68 -6.23 9.72
C LEU A 118 -12.63 -4.77 10.21
N PRO A 119 -11.52 -4.35 10.84
CA PRO A 119 -11.36 -2.94 11.17
C PRO A 119 -11.46 -2.08 9.89
N PRO A 120 -12.21 -0.95 9.92
CA PRO A 120 -12.45 -0.13 8.72
C PRO A 120 -11.16 0.33 8.02
N LEU A 121 -10.08 0.50 8.80
CA LEU A 121 -8.76 0.86 8.29
C LEU A 121 -8.22 -0.15 7.25
N PHE A 122 -8.47 -1.45 7.46
CA PHE A 122 -8.02 -2.53 6.60
C PHE A 122 -9.00 -2.83 5.49
N GLU A 123 -10.30 -2.78 5.77
CA GLU A 123 -11.36 -2.96 4.79
C GLU A 123 -11.26 -1.94 3.65
N TYR A 124 -11.06 -0.66 3.99
CA TYR A 124 -10.91 0.44 3.02
C TYR A 124 -9.46 0.84 2.79
N SER A 125 -8.50 -0.01 3.15
CA SER A 125 -7.06 0.26 3.05
C SER A 125 -6.65 0.76 1.66
N LEU A 126 -7.21 0.17 0.60
CA LEU A 126 -6.94 0.58 -0.78
C LEU A 126 -7.26 2.07 -1.05
N PHE A 127 -8.44 2.54 -0.62
CA PHE A 127 -8.88 3.91 -0.80
C PHE A 127 -8.18 4.88 0.14
N ILE A 128 -7.96 4.47 1.39
CA ILE A 128 -7.26 5.27 2.40
C ILE A 128 -5.83 5.55 1.95
N ILE A 129 -5.09 4.50 1.55
CA ILE A 129 -3.71 4.65 1.07
C ILE A 129 -3.68 5.50 -0.21
N MET A 130 -4.64 5.30 -1.12
CA MET A 130 -4.77 6.10 -2.34
C MET A 130 -5.01 7.59 -2.02
N GLY A 131 -5.89 7.90 -1.08
CA GLY A 131 -6.16 9.27 -0.63
C GLY A 131 -4.95 9.92 0.02
N ILE A 132 -4.21 9.17 0.85
CA ILE A 132 -2.96 9.64 1.47
C ILE A 132 -1.89 9.90 0.39
N ALA A 133 -1.74 9.00 -0.58
CA ALA A 133 -0.82 9.16 -1.69
C ALA A 133 -1.16 10.39 -2.55
N PHE A 134 -2.44 10.63 -2.81
CA PHE A 134 -2.92 11.82 -3.51
C PHE A 134 -2.59 13.10 -2.73
N ALA A 135 -2.89 13.15 -1.44
CA ALA A 135 -2.60 14.31 -0.59
C ALA A 135 -1.09 14.60 -0.52
N ALA A 136 -0.27 13.55 -0.39
CA ALA A 136 1.19 13.67 -0.41
C ALA A 136 1.70 14.20 -1.77
N ALA A 137 1.21 13.64 -2.88
CA ALA A 137 1.56 14.09 -4.22
C ALA A 137 1.13 15.55 -4.46
N PHE A 138 -0.05 15.95 -3.96
CA PHE A 138 -0.53 17.32 -4.03
C PHE A 138 0.36 18.28 -3.24
N PHE A 139 0.72 17.93 -2.01
CA PHE A 139 1.63 18.72 -1.17
C PHE A 139 2.99 18.91 -1.84
N VAL A 140 3.59 17.83 -2.36
CA VAL A 140 4.88 17.86 -3.07
C VAL A 140 4.83 18.78 -4.29
N ASN A 141 3.78 18.66 -5.11
CA ASN A 141 3.63 19.51 -6.29
C ASN A 141 3.41 20.99 -5.93
N LEU A 142 2.68 21.28 -4.85
CA LEU A 142 2.46 22.65 -4.38
C LEU A 142 3.76 23.30 -3.89
N VAL A 143 4.54 22.59 -3.07
CA VAL A 143 5.86 23.05 -2.61
C VAL A 143 6.80 23.26 -3.80
N SER A 144 6.84 22.30 -4.72
CA SER A 144 7.67 22.40 -5.93
C SER A 144 7.28 23.59 -6.80
N LYS A 145 5.97 23.87 -6.96
CA LYS A 145 5.49 25.04 -7.69
C LYS A 145 6.02 26.34 -7.09
N LYS A 146 5.98 26.46 -5.77
CA LYS A 146 6.39 27.68 -5.05
C LYS A 146 7.90 27.87 -5.01
N MET A 147 8.67 26.78 -4.93
CA MET A 147 10.12 26.84 -4.72
C MET A 147 10.96 26.81 -6.00
N VAL A 148 10.43 26.27 -7.11
CA VAL A 148 11.14 26.15 -8.38
C VAL A 148 10.77 27.28 -9.32
N ASN A 149 11.77 27.93 -9.93
CA ASN A 149 11.55 28.90 -10.99
C ASN A 149 11.35 28.17 -12.33
N TRP A 150 10.10 27.84 -12.65
CA TRP A 150 9.73 27.09 -13.86
C TRP A 150 10.09 27.80 -15.16
N GLU A 151 10.18 29.14 -15.16
CA GLU A 151 10.55 29.92 -16.35
C GLU A 151 12.02 29.67 -16.71
N LEU A 152 12.92 29.72 -15.72
CA LEU A 152 14.33 29.36 -15.90
C LEU A 152 14.51 27.91 -16.32
N VAL A 153 13.75 26.99 -15.72
CA VAL A 153 13.78 25.56 -16.08
C VAL A 153 13.36 25.36 -17.54
N LYS A 154 12.29 26.02 -17.99
CA LYS A 154 11.77 25.92 -19.37
C LYS A 154 12.76 26.48 -20.38
N GLN A 155 13.37 27.64 -20.09
CA GLN A 155 14.40 28.24 -20.95
C GLN A 155 15.65 27.36 -21.05
N ASN A 156 16.10 26.81 -19.92
CA ASN A 156 17.26 25.90 -19.90
C ASN A 156 16.95 24.59 -20.65
N LYS A 157 15.76 24.03 -20.47
CA LYS A 157 15.28 22.83 -21.18
C LYS A 157 15.27 23.06 -22.69
N ALA A 158 14.75 24.19 -23.16
CA ALA A 158 14.76 24.54 -24.59
C ALA A 158 16.18 24.64 -25.17
N LYS A 159 17.14 25.24 -24.45
CA LYS A 159 18.55 25.30 -24.87
C LYS A 159 19.21 23.92 -24.93
N ILE A 160 18.94 23.06 -23.94
CA ILE A 160 19.43 21.69 -23.89
C ILE A 160 18.86 20.85 -25.04
N ASP A 161 17.56 20.97 -25.30
CA ASP A 161 16.86 20.22 -26.35
C ASP A 161 17.34 20.64 -27.75
N ALA A 162 17.56 21.94 -27.97
CA ALA A 162 18.15 22.46 -29.20
C ALA A 162 19.57 21.91 -29.42
N PHE A 163 20.43 21.95 -28.41
CA PHE A 163 21.78 21.38 -28.48
C PHE A 163 21.77 19.87 -28.74
N GLN A 164 20.91 19.10 -28.05
CA GLN A 164 20.79 17.66 -28.28
C GLN A 164 20.26 17.32 -29.67
N LYS A 165 19.40 18.17 -30.24
CA LYS A 165 18.92 18.00 -31.62
C LYS A 165 20.05 18.25 -32.61
N GLU A 166 20.76 19.37 -32.49
CA GLU A 166 21.91 19.70 -33.36
C GLU A 166 23.02 18.65 -33.26
N TYR A 167 23.36 18.21 -32.04
CA TYR A 167 24.37 17.17 -31.81
C TYR A 167 23.97 15.84 -32.46
N ARG A 168 22.72 15.39 -32.31
CA ARG A 168 22.22 14.17 -32.97
C ARG A 168 22.23 14.29 -34.49
N GLU A 169 21.85 15.44 -35.03
CA GLU A 169 21.88 15.70 -36.47
C GLU A 169 23.30 15.72 -37.03
N ALA A 170 24.26 16.33 -36.31
CA ALA A 170 25.67 16.38 -36.67
C ALA A 170 26.31 14.99 -36.68
N MET A 171 26.01 14.18 -35.66
CA MET A 171 26.45 12.78 -35.58
C MET A 171 25.85 11.93 -36.72
N LYS A 172 24.57 12.14 -37.05
CA LYS A 172 23.90 11.45 -38.17
C LYS A 172 24.51 11.83 -39.52
N LYS A 173 24.89 13.11 -39.70
CA LYS A 173 25.53 13.64 -40.92
C LYS A 173 27.04 13.36 -40.98
N ARG A 174 27.64 12.78 -39.93
CA ARG A 174 29.10 12.53 -39.79
C ARG A 174 29.96 13.78 -40.00
N ASP A 175 29.45 14.96 -39.66
CA ASP A 175 30.20 16.20 -39.77
C ASP A 175 31.16 16.35 -38.58
N MET A 176 32.38 15.86 -38.75
CA MET A 176 33.40 15.85 -37.70
C MET A 176 33.79 17.26 -37.23
N LYS A 177 33.68 18.28 -38.09
CA LYS A 177 33.99 19.67 -37.72
C LYS A 177 32.91 20.24 -36.81
N LEU A 178 31.65 20.02 -37.17
CA LEU A 178 30.52 20.50 -36.38
C LEU A 178 30.39 19.75 -35.05
N VAL A 179 30.66 18.44 -35.04
CA VAL A 179 30.71 17.62 -33.80
C VAL A 179 31.79 18.13 -32.86
N HIS A 180 32.99 18.44 -33.35
CA HIS A 180 34.07 18.98 -32.50
C HIS A 180 33.72 20.35 -31.91
N LYS A 181 33.10 21.23 -32.72
CA LYS A 181 32.61 22.54 -32.25
C LYS A 181 31.53 22.40 -31.16
N LEU A 182 30.59 21.47 -31.33
CA LEU A 182 29.55 21.21 -30.33
C LEU A 182 30.12 20.53 -29.07
N GLN A 183 31.14 19.68 -29.18
CA GLN A 183 31.85 19.12 -28.03
C GLN A 183 32.52 20.21 -27.18
N LEU A 184 33.05 21.27 -27.81
CA LEU A 184 33.60 22.41 -27.07
C LEU A 184 32.53 23.19 -26.29
N GLN A 185 31.26 23.15 -26.73
CA GLN A 185 30.11 23.76 -26.04
C GLN A 185 29.44 22.84 -25.00
N GLN A 186 29.69 21.52 -25.08
CA GLN A 186 29.24 20.51 -24.12
C GLN A 186 29.42 20.91 -22.64
N PRO A 187 30.57 21.44 -22.18
CA PRO A 187 30.73 21.81 -20.76
C PRO A 187 29.76 22.91 -20.30
N GLU A 188 29.40 23.86 -21.16
CA GLU A 188 28.41 24.89 -20.84
C GLU A 188 27.02 24.30 -20.68
N ILE A 189 26.63 23.41 -21.60
CA ILE A 189 25.36 22.67 -21.55
C ILE A 189 25.31 21.75 -20.31
N ASN A 190 26.40 21.07 -20.00
CA ASN A 190 26.50 20.23 -18.81
C ASN A 190 26.33 21.07 -17.53
N LYS A 191 26.89 22.29 -17.49
CA LYS A 191 26.68 23.22 -16.38
C LYS A 191 25.21 23.62 -16.25
N LEU A 192 24.52 23.89 -17.35
CA LEU A 192 23.08 24.18 -17.36
C LEU A 192 22.25 22.99 -16.88
N MET A 193 22.57 21.76 -17.32
CA MET A 193 21.95 20.53 -16.82
C MET A 193 22.15 20.40 -15.31
N MET A 194 23.38 20.62 -14.82
CA MET A 194 23.70 20.49 -13.41
C MET A 194 23.00 21.56 -12.56
N GLN A 195 22.90 22.80 -13.06
CA GLN A 195 22.10 23.86 -12.42
C GLN A 195 20.62 23.48 -12.36
N ASN A 196 20.04 22.94 -13.43
CA ASN A 196 18.65 22.52 -13.47
C ASN A 196 18.37 21.36 -12.49
N THR A 197 19.27 20.37 -12.43
CA THR A 197 19.20 19.29 -11.45
C THR A 197 19.29 19.84 -10.03
N SER A 198 20.22 20.75 -9.77
CA SER A 198 20.43 21.36 -8.44
C SER A 198 19.23 22.17 -7.98
N GLN A 199 18.57 22.89 -8.90
CA GLN A 199 17.34 23.62 -8.62
C GLN A 199 16.17 22.70 -8.24
N ASN A 200 16.09 21.51 -8.85
CA ASN A 200 15.08 20.50 -8.50
C ASN A 200 15.45 19.69 -7.25
N MET A 201 16.73 19.50 -6.94
CA MET A 201 17.18 18.74 -5.77
C MET A 201 16.89 19.46 -4.45
N LYS A 202 17.06 20.79 -4.40
CA LYS A 202 16.77 21.59 -3.19
C LYS A 202 15.36 21.37 -2.65
N PRO A 203 14.28 21.53 -3.44
CA PRO A 203 12.93 21.25 -2.97
C PRO A 203 12.72 19.75 -2.73
N THR A 204 13.35 18.87 -3.53
CA THR A 204 13.25 17.42 -3.32
C THR A 204 13.68 17.01 -1.93
N LEU A 205 14.81 17.48 -1.43
CA LEU A 205 15.29 17.15 -0.09
C LEU A 205 14.31 17.60 1.00
N ILE A 206 13.64 18.74 0.81
CA ILE A 206 12.69 19.29 1.78
C ILE A 206 11.45 18.42 1.88
N TYR A 207 10.85 17.99 0.76
CA TYR A 207 9.67 17.13 0.80
C TYR A 207 9.98 15.63 0.90
N MET A 208 11.23 15.22 0.65
CA MET A 208 11.66 13.82 0.76
C MET A 208 11.59 13.32 2.21
N VAL A 209 11.99 14.15 3.18
CA VAL A 209 11.94 13.79 4.61
C VAL A 209 10.49 13.47 5.06
N PRO A 210 9.49 14.35 4.89
CA PRO A 210 8.12 14.04 5.29
C PRO A 210 7.54 12.85 4.51
N LEU A 211 7.91 12.69 3.23
CA LEU A 211 7.48 11.53 2.43
C LEU A 211 8.04 10.21 2.99
N PHE A 212 9.30 10.19 3.40
CA PHE A 212 9.93 9.01 4.02
C PHE A 212 9.32 8.68 5.37
N VAL A 213 9.06 9.69 6.21
CA VAL A 213 8.40 9.50 7.51
C VAL A 213 7.01 8.89 7.30
N LEU A 214 6.25 9.40 6.33
CA LEU A 214 4.93 8.87 5.99
C LEU A 214 5.01 7.42 5.50
N TRP A 215 6.00 7.09 4.68
CA TRP A 215 6.21 5.72 4.21
C TRP A 215 6.53 4.75 5.35
N ILE A 216 7.40 5.14 6.28
CA ILE A 216 7.72 4.32 7.47
C ILE A 216 6.47 4.15 8.34
N ALA A 217 5.74 5.23 8.61
CA ALA A 217 4.52 5.19 9.42
C ALA A 217 3.47 4.24 8.82
N LEU A 218 3.20 4.36 7.51
CA LEU A 218 2.28 3.45 6.80
C LEU A 218 2.77 2.00 6.82
N GLY A 219 4.08 1.78 6.67
CA GLY A 219 4.67 0.44 6.75
C GLY A 219 4.53 -0.20 8.14
N GLN A 220 4.58 0.59 9.22
CA GLN A 220 4.35 0.10 10.58
C GLN A 220 2.87 -0.18 10.85
N ILE A 221 1.98 0.73 10.45
CA ILE A 221 0.53 0.62 10.71
C ILE A 221 -0.07 -0.59 9.97
N PHE A 222 0.36 -0.83 8.74
CA PHE A 222 -0.19 -1.90 7.89
C PHE A 222 0.80 -3.06 7.70
N LYS A 223 1.64 -3.32 8.70
CA LYS A 223 2.67 -4.36 8.61
C LYS A 223 2.04 -5.73 8.29
N GLY A 224 2.51 -6.37 7.22
CA GLY A 224 2.04 -7.69 6.80
C GLY A 224 0.76 -7.67 5.94
N TRP A 225 0.00 -6.56 5.94
CA TRP A 225 -1.26 -6.48 5.21
C TRP A 225 -1.08 -6.46 3.69
N VAL A 226 -1.81 -7.35 3.01
CA VAL A 226 -1.87 -7.39 1.54
C VAL A 226 -2.96 -6.44 1.07
N VAL A 227 -2.56 -5.33 0.44
CA VAL A 227 -3.48 -4.28 -0.02
C VAL A 227 -4.01 -4.57 -1.42
N ALA A 228 -3.14 -5.09 -2.29
CA ALA A 228 -3.52 -5.41 -3.66
C ALA A 228 -2.85 -6.69 -4.15
N TRP A 229 -3.66 -7.57 -4.73
CA TRP A 229 -3.21 -8.77 -5.41
C TRP A 229 -2.80 -8.46 -6.85
N LEU A 230 -1.59 -8.89 -7.22
CA LEU A 230 -1.13 -8.82 -8.60
C LEU A 230 -1.69 -10.02 -9.38
N PRO A 231 -2.40 -9.82 -10.51
CA PRO A 231 -3.02 -10.93 -11.24
C PRO A 231 -2.02 -11.74 -12.09
N PHE A 232 -0.95 -11.13 -12.62
CA PHE A 232 -0.10 -11.80 -13.64
C PHE A 232 1.42 -11.60 -13.48
N ILE A 233 1.87 -10.89 -12.44
CA ILE A 233 3.24 -10.39 -12.38
C ILE A 233 3.95 -10.99 -11.16
N ARG A 234 4.96 -11.83 -11.42
CA ARG A 234 6.01 -12.20 -10.47
C ARG A 234 7.30 -11.50 -10.92
N ILE A 235 7.80 -10.58 -10.10
CA ILE A 235 9.09 -9.91 -10.36
C ILE A 235 10.11 -10.50 -9.40
N ASP A 236 11.04 -11.30 -9.92
CA ASP A 236 12.16 -11.79 -9.14
C ASP A 236 13.20 -10.67 -9.00
N LEU A 237 13.24 -10.02 -7.83
CA LEU A 237 14.21 -8.97 -7.53
C LEU A 237 15.48 -9.59 -6.91
N PRO A 238 16.68 -9.20 -7.36
CA PRO A 238 17.96 -9.82 -6.95
C PRO A 238 18.32 -9.67 -5.45
N PHE A 239 17.55 -8.93 -4.65
CA PHE A 239 17.80 -8.72 -3.21
C PHE A 239 16.57 -8.89 -2.30
N ILE A 240 15.36 -8.89 -2.85
CA ILE A 240 14.09 -8.85 -2.08
C ILE A 240 13.28 -10.15 -2.28
N GLY A 241 13.67 -10.98 -3.25
CA GLY A 241 12.92 -12.17 -3.63
C GLY A 241 11.73 -11.85 -4.55
N PRO A 242 10.84 -12.83 -4.80
CA PRO A 242 9.71 -12.65 -5.71
C PRO A 242 8.69 -11.66 -5.13
N LEU A 243 8.49 -10.53 -5.82
CA LEU A 243 7.34 -9.65 -5.57
C LEU A 243 6.11 -10.28 -6.22
N VAL A 244 5.22 -10.78 -5.37
CA VAL A 244 4.01 -11.53 -5.76
C VAL A 244 2.73 -10.90 -5.25
N VAL A 245 2.83 -10.00 -4.27
CA VAL A 245 1.74 -9.20 -3.70
C VAL A 245 2.23 -7.77 -3.48
N PHE A 246 1.36 -6.79 -3.71
CA PHE A 246 1.66 -5.42 -3.31
C PHE A 246 1.27 -5.23 -1.84
N GLY A 247 2.29 -5.28 -0.99
CA GLY A 247 2.19 -4.68 0.33
C GLY A 247 1.99 -3.17 0.23
N VAL A 248 1.65 -2.57 1.37
CA VAL A 248 1.29 -1.15 1.52
C VAL A 248 2.33 -0.20 0.93
N GLY A 249 3.62 -0.52 1.11
CA GLY A 249 4.70 0.30 0.59
C GLY A 249 4.72 0.38 -0.93
N TRP A 250 4.50 -0.73 -1.64
CA TRP A 250 4.48 -0.76 -3.10
C TRP A 250 3.21 -0.13 -3.68
N TRP A 251 2.06 -0.40 -3.06
CA TRP A 251 0.80 0.23 -3.46
C TRP A 251 0.87 1.75 -3.29
N TYR A 252 1.36 2.24 -2.15
CA TYR A 252 1.60 3.66 -1.91
C TYR A 252 2.57 4.25 -2.95
N PHE A 253 3.69 3.60 -3.23
CA PHE A 253 4.66 4.09 -4.20
C PHE A 253 4.07 4.24 -5.61
N ILE A 254 3.36 3.22 -6.10
CA ILE A 254 2.77 3.24 -7.45
C ILE A 254 1.66 4.29 -7.56
N THR A 255 0.75 4.34 -6.57
CA THR A 255 -0.33 5.33 -6.56
C THR A 255 0.21 6.75 -6.43
N TYR A 256 1.21 6.97 -5.56
CA TYR A 256 1.90 8.25 -5.44
C TYR A 256 2.57 8.66 -6.76
N LEU A 257 3.30 7.75 -7.42
CA LEU A 257 3.90 8.03 -8.73
C LEU A 257 2.84 8.41 -9.77
N GLY A 258 1.74 7.65 -9.85
CA GLY A 258 0.64 7.92 -10.76
C GLY A 258 0.03 9.31 -10.54
N PHE A 259 -0.36 9.63 -9.30
CA PHE A 259 -0.91 10.94 -8.98
C PHE A 259 0.11 12.07 -9.14
N SER A 260 1.36 11.83 -8.79
CA SER A 260 2.41 12.85 -8.92
C SER A 260 2.61 13.28 -10.37
N GLN A 261 2.58 12.35 -11.33
CA GLN A 261 2.67 12.68 -12.76
C GLN A 261 1.46 13.47 -13.24
N ILE A 262 0.25 13.07 -12.84
CA ILE A 262 -1.00 13.75 -13.22
C ILE A 262 -1.02 15.17 -12.65
N LEU A 263 -0.76 15.31 -11.35
CA LEU A 263 -0.76 16.59 -10.65
C LEU A 263 0.35 17.51 -11.14
N ARG A 264 1.52 16.97 -11.49
CA ARG A 264 2.59 17.76 -12.11
C ARG A 264 2.10 18.40 -13.41
N LYS A 265 1.46 17.64 -14.31
CA LYS A 265 0.90 18.21 -15.55
C LYS A 265 -0.14 19.31 -15.26
N VAL A 266 -1.06 19.06 -14.34
CA VAL A 266 -2.15 20.00 -14.03
C VAL A 266 -1.66 21.28 -13.33
N ILE A 267 -0.74 21.16 -12.37
CA ILE A 267 -0.34 22.26 -11.49
C ILE A 267 0.81 23.08 -12.09
N ILE A 268 1.73 22.43 -12.80
CA ILE A 268 2.98 23.02 -13.32
C ILE A 268 2.90 23.25 -14.83
N GLY A 269 2.06 22.52 -15.57
CA GLY A 269 1.83 22.76 -17.00
C GLY A 269 2.95 22.26 -17.92
N ASP A 270 3.50 21.09 -17.62
CA ASP A 270 4.40 20.32 -18.51
C ASP A 270 3.58 19.30 -19.35
#